data_AF-A0A8J9SG84-F1
#
_entry.id   AF-A0A8J9SG84-F1
#
_cell.length_a   1.000
_cell.length_b   1.000
_cell.length_c   1.000
_cell.angle_alpha   90.00
_cell.angle_beta   90.00
_cell.angle_gamma   90.00
#
_symmetry.space_group_name_H-M   'P 1'
#
loop_
_entity.id
_entity.type
_entity.pdbx_description
1 polymer ?
#
loop_
_entity_poly.entity_id
_entity_poly.type
_entity_poly.pdbx_seq_one_letter_code
_entity_poly.pdbx_strand_id
1 'polypeptide(L)'
;GLPGPTSTQLVISTALSRAGPLGGLLAFFLWNLPGLIILTLCGALIDAFVDPNSPPWYLIGLPPAAISLVFKAFYGFAIKLDSLGIILALCSCLVAIVLNNDDDIDPASSQWVFPTTLALGGLVTYLDSKREKPFATYASPGKGWDKDSDETMK
;
A
#
# COMPACT_ATOMS: atom_id res chain seq x y z
N GLY A 1 13.54 -7.89 7.23
CA GLY A 1 12.95 -6.95 6.27
C GLY A 1 11.54 -6.66 6.72
N LEU A 2 11.12 -5.40 6.73
CA LEU A 2 9.72 -5.06 7.00
C LEU A 2 8.85 -5.76 5.94
N PRO A 3 7.75 -6.45 6.33
CA PRO A 3 6.83 -7.05 5.37
C PRO A 3 6.29 -5.94 4.47
N GLY A 4 6.79 -5.88 3.23
CA GLY A 4 6.32 -4.94 2.23
C GLY A 4 4.98 -5.41 1.61
N PRO A 5 4.38 -4.59 0.72
CA PRO A 5 3.18 -4.96 -0.04
C PRO A 5 3.31 -6.31 -0.74
N THR A 6 4.54 -6.70 -1.10
CA THR A 6 4.88 -8.00 -1.69
C THR A 6 4.55 -9.19 -0.79
N SER A 7 4.67 -9.09 0.54
CA SER A 7 4.42 -10.21 1.46
C SER A 7 2.94 -10.57 1.54
N THR A 8 2.07 -9.56 1.59
CA THR A 8 0.61 -9.74 1.60
C THR A 8 0.14 -10.24 0.23
N GLN A 9 0.70 -9.69 -0.86
CA GLN A 9 0.45 -10.18 -2.22
C GLN A 9 0.88 -11.64 -2.39
N LEU A 10 2.00 -12.07 -1.81
CA LEU A 10 2.47 -13.45 -1.89
C LEU A 10 1.54 -14.42 -1.17
N VAL A 11 1.09 -14.08 0.04
CA VAL A 11 0.14 -14.93 0.80
C VAL A 11 -1.19 -15.07 0.04
N ILE A 12 -1.75 -13.96 -0.43
CA ILE A 12 -3.03 -13.97 -1.17
C ILE A 12 -2.86 -14.71 -2.51
N SER A 13 -1.78 -14.48 -3.24
CA SER A 13 -1.49 -15.16 -4.52
C SER A 13 -1.30 -16.67 -4.33
N THR A 14 -0.58 -17.09 -3.28
CA THR A 14 -0.40 -18.51 -2.97
C THR A 14 -1.73 -19.18 -2.66
N ALA A 15 -2.59 -18.51 -1.87
CA ALA A 15 -3.92 -19.02 -1.56
C ALA A 15 -4.84 -19.06 -2.78
N LEU A 16 -4.77 -18.06 -3.65
CA LEU A 16 -5.51 -17.99 -4.92
C LEU A 16 -5.12 -19.14 -5.85
N SER A 17 -3.82 -19.42 -5.99
CA SER A 17 -3.30 -20.49 -6.85
C SER A 17 -3.65 -21.89 -6.34
N ARG A 18 -3.80 -22.08 -5.02
CA ARG A 18 -4.07 -23.40 -4.42
C ARG A 18 -5.54 -23.70 -4.18
N ALA A 19 -6.33 -22.72 -3.80
CA ALA A 19 -7.72 -22.89 -3.36
C ALA A 19 -8.72 -22.03 -4.16
N GLY A 20 -8.26 -21.44 -5.27
CA GLY A 20 -9.07 -20.61 -6.14
C GLY A 20 -9.46 -19.27 -5.52
N PRO A 21 -10.39 -18.52 -6.16
CA PRO A 21 -10.78 -17.17 -5.75
C PRO A 21 -11.26 -17.05 -4.30
N LEU A 22 -12.03 -18.04 -3.84
CA LEU A 22 -12.51 -18.10 -2.44
C LEU A 22 -11.37 -18.30 -1.44
N GLY A 23 -10.35 -19.09 -1.80
CA GLY A 23 -9.15 -19.25 -0.99
C GLY A 23 -8.35 -17.96 -0.84
N GLY A 24 -8.20 -17.20 -1.92
CA GLY A 24 -7.58 -15.87 -1.89
C GLY A 24 -8.32 -14.88 -0.99
N LEU A 25 -9.66 -14.86 -1.06
CA LEU A 25 -10.50 -14.00 -0.21
C LEU A 25 -10.40 -14.38 1.28
N LEU A 26 -10.47 -15.68 1.60
CA LEU A 26 -10.31 -16.15 2.98
C LEU A 26 -8.91 -15.83 3.52
N ALA A 27 -7.86 -16.01 2.71
CA ALA A 27 -6.51 -15.62 3.09
C ALA A 27 -6.39 -14.12 3.33
N PHE A 28 -7.04 -13.28 2.53
CA PHE A 28 -7.08 -11.83 2.77
C PHE A 28 -7.68 -11.49 4.13
N PHE A 29 -8.85 -12.05 4.47
CA PHE A 29 -9.48 -11.76 5.77
C PHE A 29 -8.66 -12.30 6.94
N LEU A 30 -8.23 -13.56 6.89
CA LEU A 30 -7.49 -14.18 7.98
C LEU A 30 -6.11 -13.54 8.20
N TRP A 31 -5.49 -13.01 7.14
CA TRP A 31 -4.23 -12.28 7.23
C TRP A 31 -4.39 -10.88 7.83
N ASN A 32 -5.44 -10.15 7.47
CA ASN A 32 -5.64 -8.76 7.90
C ASN A 32 -6.35 -8.63 9.26
N LEU A 33 -7.25 -9.55 9.61
CA LEU A 33 -8.01 -9.53 10.86
C LEU A 33 -7.17 -9.37 12.13
N PRO A 34 -6.09 -10.13 12.38
CA PRO A 34 -5.32 -9.98 13.60
C PRO A 34 -4.65 -8.60 13.70
N GLY A 35 -4.15 -8.07 12.59
CA GLY A 35 -3.58 -6.73 12.51
C GLY A 35 -4.61 -5.66 12.83
N LEU A 36 -5.81 -5.77 12.24
CA LEU A 36 -6.93 -4.87 12.51
C LEU A 36 -7.32 -4.89 13.98
N ILE A 37 -7.51 -6.07 14.57
CA ILE A 37 -7.93 -6.20 15.98
C ILE A 37 -6.90 -5.54 16.90
N ILE A 38 -5.60 -5.84 16.72
CA ILE A 38 -4.55 -5.28 17.58
C ILE A 38 -4.45 -3.76 17.42
N LEU A 39 -4.47 -3.24 16.20
CA LEU A 39 -4.36 -1.79 15.95
C LEU A 39 -5.58 -1.04 16.49
N THR A 40 -6.79 -1.55 16.27
CA THR A 40 -8.02 -0.94 16.81
C THR A 40 -8.04 -0.97 18.33
N LEU A 41 -7.63 -2.08 18.95
CA LEU A 41 -7.53 -2.17 20.41
C LEU A 41 -6.50 -1.19 20.97
N CYS A 42 -5.30 -1.11 20.38
CA CYS A 42 -4.28 -0.15 20.79
C CYS A 42 -4.76 1.29 20.64
N GLY A 43 -5.43 1.62 19.53
CA GLY A 43 -5.98 2.96 19.31
C GLY A 43 -7.05 3.32 20.35
N ALA A 44 -7.99 2.41 20.61
CA ALA A 44 -9.03 2.60 21.63
C ALA A 44 -8.43 2.71 23.04
N LEU A 45 -7.35 1.98 23.34
CA LEU A 45 -6.68 2.04 24.62
C LEU A 45 -5.93 3.36 24.82
N ILE A 46 -5.29 3.89 23.77
CA ILE A 46 -4.66 5.20 23.81
C ILE A 46 -5.71 6.29 24.04
N ASP A 47 -6.82 6.25 23.30
CA ASP A 47 -7.92 7.21 23.45
C ASP A 47 -8.55 7.19 24.86
N ALA A 48 -8.67 6.01 25.47
CA ALA A 48 -9.25 5.87 26.80
C ALA A 48 -8.31 6.24 27.97
N PHE A 49 -6.99 6.07 27.80
CA PHE A 49 -6.02 6.17 28.90
C PHE A 49 -4.99 7.30 28.75
N VAL A 50 -4.90 7.96 27.60
CA VAL A 50 -3.95 9.06 27.35
C VAL A 50 -4.73 10.36 27.18
N ASP A 51 -4.51 11.32 28.06
CA ASP A 51 -5.07 12.67 27.90
C ASP A 51 -4.35 13.37 26.72
N PRO A 52 -5.10 13.79 25.67
CA PRO A 52 -4.52 14.44 24.50
C PRO A 52 -3.81 15.76 24.83
N ASN A 53 -4.16 16.42 25.95
CA ASN A 53 -3.56 17.69 26.35
C ASN A 53 -2.27 17.53 27.16
N SER A 54 -1.97 16.31 27.65
CA SER A 54 -0.77 16.01 28.43
C SER A 54 -0.23 14.61 28.09
N PRO A 55 0.22 14.40 26.84
CA PRO A 55 0.76 13.11 26.44
C PRO A 55 2.04 12.80 27.24
N PRO A 56 2.20 11.57 27.75
CA PRO A 56 3.43 11.13 28.39
C PRO A 56 4.66 11.38 27.50
N TRP A 57 5.77 11.82 28.12
CA TRP A 57 6.99 12.23 27.42
C TRP A 57 7.57 11.16 26.47
N TYR A 58 7.36 9.87 26.78
CA TYR A 58 7.83 8.76 25.96
C TYR A 58 6.99 8.55 24.68
N LEU A 59 5.73 9.04 24.64
CA LEU A 59 4.88 8.96 23.45
C LEU A 59 5.19 10.04 22.41
N ILE A 60 5.85 11.13 22.81
CA ILE A 60 6.20 12.25 21.90
C ILE A 60 7.14 11.79 20.77
N GLY A 61 8.01 10.81 21.03
CA GLY A 61 8.92 10.25 20.03
C GLY A 61 8.27 9.22 19.09
N LEU A 62 7.06 8.75 19.40
CA LEU A 62 6.41 7.68 18.65
C LEU A 62 5.89 8.15 17.26
N PRO A 63 5.22 9.32 17.12
CA PRO A 63 4.84 9.85 15.81
C PRO A 63 6.02 10.06 14.83
N PRO A 64 7.12 10.75 15.19
CA PRO A 64 8.23 10.94 14.25
C PRO A 64 8.96 9.63 13.92
N ALA A 65 9.02 8.68 14.86
CA ALA A 65 9.57 7.35 14.59
C ALA A 65 8.71 6.56 13.58
N ALA A 66 7.38 6.61 13.72
CA ALA A 66 6.46 5.98 12.78
C ALA A 66 6.60 6.56 11.37
N ILE A 67 6.63 7.90 11.25
CA ILE A 67 6.83 8.59 9.96
C ILE A 67 8.17 8.18 9.33
N SER A 68 9.25 8.11 10.13
CA SER A 68 10.57 7.69 9.65
C SER A 68 10.58 6.26 9.09
N LEU A 69 9.84 5.33 9.69
CA LEU A 69 9.69 3.96 9.18
C LEU A 69 8.93 3.93 7.85
N VAL A 70 7.87 4.72 7.72
CA VAL A 70 7.12 4.85 6.47
C VAL A 70 8.00 5.43 5.36
N PHE A 71 8.75 6.50 5.65
CA PHE A 71 9.70 7.08 4.71
C PHE A 71 10.78 6.10 4.28
N LYS A 72 11.33 5.29 5.20
CA LYS A 72 12.31 4.26 4.88
C LYS A 72 11.74 3.20 3.94
N ALA A 73 10.50 2.76 4.18
CA ALA A 73 9.83 1.80 3.30
C ALA A 73 9.54 2.41 1.92
N PHE A 74 9.05 3.65 1.89
CA PHE A 74 8.81 4.40 0.66
C PHE A 74 10.08 4.61 -0.15
N TYR A 75 11.20 4.98 0.49
CA TYR A 75 12.48 5.17 -0.20
C TYR A 75 12.92 3.90 -0.94
N GLY A 76 12.82 2.73 -0.30
CA GLY A 76 13.13 1.45 -0.94
C GLY A 76 12.22 1.09 -2.12
N PHE A 77 11.00 1.65 -2.15
CA PHE A 77 10.07 1.52 -3.28
C PHE A 77 10.35 2.56 -4.37
N ALA A 78 10.59 3.81 -4.00
CA ALA A 78 10.79 4.94 -4.90
C ALA A 78 12.02 4.77 -5.80
N ILE A 79 13.12 4.21 -5.27
CA ILE A 79 14.33 3.93 -6.07
C ILE A 79 14.10 2.88 -7.17
N LYS A 80 13.02 2.10 -7.10
CA LYS A 80 12.66 1.07 -8.10
C LYS A 80 11.63 1.56 -9.10
N LEU A 81 11.23 2.83 -9.02
CA LEU A 81 10.15 3.40 -9.78
C LEU A 81 10.69 4.10 -11.04
N ASP A 82 9.99 3.93 -12.17
CA ASP A 82 10.30 4.65 -13.41
C ASP A 82 9.91 6.13 -13.32
N SER A 83 10.39 6.93 -14.27
CA SER A 83 10.10 8.38 -14.35
C SER A 83 8.61 8.71 -14.26
N LEU A 84 7.75 7.95 -14.95
CA LEU A 84 6.29 8.11 -14.87
C LEU A 84 5.74 7.79 -13.48
N GLY A 85 6.25 6.72 -12.84
CA GLY A 85 5.83 6.33 -11.51
C GLY A 85 6.24 7.35 -10.45
N ILE A 86 7.43 7.96 -10.58
CA ILE A 86 7.88 9.05 -9.71
C ILE A 86 6.97 10.27 -9.87
N ILE A 87 6.63 10.66 -11.11
CA ILE A 87 5.70 11.78 -11.37
C ILE A 87 4.34 11.50 -10.73
N LEU A 88 3.77 10.31 -10.96
CA LEU A 88 2.51 9.90 -10.35
C LEU A 88 2.57 9.93 -8.82
N ALA A 89 3.65 9.43 -8.22
CA ALA A 89 3.84 9.44 -6.77
C ALA A 89 3.95 10.87 -6.21
N LEU A 90 4.67 11.77 -6.87
CA LEU A 90 4.80 13.16 -6.46
C LEU A 90 3.48 13.92 -6.60
N CYS A 91 2.78 13.78 -7.73
CA CYS A 91 1.46 14.37 -7.92
C CYS A 91 0.46 13.87 -6.87
N SER A 92 0.45 12.57 -6.60
CA SER A 92 -0.37 11.95 -5.55
C SER A 92 -0.08 12.52 -4.16
N CYS A 93 1.20 12.70 -3.84
CA CYS A 93 1.65 13.29 -2.57
C CYS A 93 1.19 14.75 -2.43
N LEU A 94 1.34 15.55 -3.49
CA LEU A 94 0.89 16.94 -3.49
C LEU A 94 -0.63 17.06 -3.29
N VAL A 95 -1.41 16.24 -4.01
CA VAL A 95 -2.87 16.19 -3.84
C VAL A 95 -3.25 15.79 -2.41
N ALA A 96 -2.58 14.79 -1.84
CA ALA A 96 -2.82 14.37 -0.47
C ALA A 96 -2.50 15.46 0.56
N ILE A 97 -1.41 16.21 0.38
CA ILE A 97 -1.03 17.31 1.29
C ILE A 97 -2.07 18.43 1.22
N VAL A 98 -2.47 18.84 0.01
CA VAL A 98 -3.45 19.93 -0.16
C VAL A 98 -4.80 19.55 0.47
N LEU A 99 -5.30 18.34 0.22
CA LEU A 99 -6.59 17.89 0.75
C LEU A 99 -6.59 17.65 2.27
N ASN A 100 -5.45 17.34 2.87
CA ASN A 100 -5.35 17.16 4.33
C ASN A 100 -5.02 18.46 5.09
N ASN A 101 -4.58 19.51 4.39
CA ASN A 101 -4.19 20.79 5.00
C ASN A 101 -5.24 21.90 4.79
N ASP A 102 -6.32 21.59 4.10
CA ASP A 102 -7.43 22.53 3.86
C ASP A 102 -8.41 22.50 5.05
N ASP A 103 -8.67 23.68 5.64
CA ASP A 103 -9.56 23.84 6.79
C ASP A 103 -11.06 23.75 6.41
N ASP A 104 -11.40 23.90 5.12
CA ASP A 104 -12.77 23.85 4.62
C ASP A 104 -13.25 22.41 4.30
N ILE A 105 -12.36 21.43 4.32
CA ILE A 105 -12.65 20.04 3.94
C ILE A 105 -12.84 19.19 5.21
N ASP A 106 -13.98 18.51 5.31
CA ASP A 106 -14.26 17.59 6.42
C ASP A 106 -13.16 16.51 6.50
N PRO A 107 -12.58 16.25 7.70
CA PRO A 107 -11.53 15.25 7.89
C PRO A 107 -11.89 13.84 7.37
N ALA A 108 -13.18 13.51 7.30
CA ALA A 108 -13.65 12.25 6.71
C ALA A 108 -13.30 12.11 5.21
N SER A 109 -13.11 13.22 4.50
CA SER A 109 -12.75 13.25 3.08
C SER A 109 -11.34 12.69 2.82
N SER A 110 -10.46 12.71 3.83
CA SER A 110 -9.11 12.12 3.74
C SER A 110 -9.16 10.61 3.43
N GLN A 111 -10.21 9.92 3.89
CA GLN A 111 -10.40 8.49 3.63
C GLN A 111 -10.57 8.17 2.14
N TRP A 112 -11.04 9.14 1.34
CA TRP A 112 -11.26 9.00 -0.10
C TRP A 112 -10.02 9.34 -0.93
N VAL A 113 -9.03 10.02 -0.36
CA VAL A 113 -7.80 10.41 -1.07
C VAL A 113 -7.06 9.18 -1.58
N PHE A 114 -6.90 8.17 -0.72
CA PHE A 114 -6.20 6.94 -1.08
C PHE A 114 -6.88 6.15 -2.22
N PRO A 115 -8.17 5.78 -2.14
CA PRO A 115 -8.82 5.02 -3.21
C PRO A 115 -8.95 5.81 -4.53
N THR A 116 -9.21 7.12 -4.48
CA THR A 116 -9.33 7.94 -5.70
C THR A 116 -8.00 8.08 -6.42
N THR A 117 -6.93 8.38 -5.67
CA THR A 117 -5.58 8.50 -6.23
C THR A 117 -5.08 7.18 -6.79
N LEU A 118 -5.40 6.05 -6.14
CA LEU A 118 -5.08 4.72 -6.64
C LEU A 118 -5.85 4.40 -7.94
N ALA A 119 -7.15 4.71 -7.99
CA ALA A 119 -7.97 4.50 -9.18
C ALA A 119 -7.49 5.35 -10.36
N LEU A 120 -7.20 6.64 -10.13
CA LEU A 120 -6.72 7.57 -11.15
C LEU A 120 -5.30 7.21 -11.61
N GLY A 121 -4.38 6.95 -10.69
CA GLY A 121 -3.01 6.53 -11.02
C GLY A 121 -2.99 5.21 -11.79
N GLY A 122 -3.86 4.26 -11.40
CA GLY A 122 -4.08 3.01 -12.13
C GLY A 122 -4.63 3.24 -13.54
N LEU A 123 -5.60 4.13 -13.71
CA LEU A 123 -6.17 4.47 -15.01
C LEU A 123 -5.13 5.13 -15.93
N VAL A 124 -4.34 6.09 -15.44
CA VAL A 124 -3.26 6.72 -16.20
C VAL A 124 -2.24 5.68 -16.64
N THR A 125 -1.86 4.78 -15.74
CA THR A 125 -0.91 3.68 -16.03
C THR A 125 -1.47 2.71 -17.07
N TYR A 126 -2.76 2.39 -17.00
CA TYR A 126 -3.44 1.52 -17.97
C TYR A 126 -3.51 2.13 -19.37
N LEU A 127 -3.82 3.43 -19.44
CA LEU A 127 -3.86 4.15 -20.71
C LEU A 127 -2.46 4.24 -21.34
N ASP A 128 -1.42 4.52 -20.54
CA ASP A 128 -0.05 4.57 -21.04
C ASP A 128 0.46 3.20 -21.51
N SER A 129 0.08 2.11 -20.83
CA SER A 129 0.38 0.74 -21.26
C SER A 129 -0.21 0.35 -22.62
N LYS A 130 -1.28 1.00 -23.08
CA LYS A 130 -1.88 0.75 -24.40
C LYS A 130 -1.27 1.56 -25.54
N ARG A 131 -0.34 2.48 -25.24
CA ARG A 131 0.28 3.34 -26.26
C ARG A 131 1.36 2.57 -27.00
N GLU A 132 1.54 2.87 -28.28
CA GLU A 132 2.60 2.28 -29.11
C GLU A 132 4.02 2.63 -28.61
N LYS A 133 4.15 3.77 -27.92
CA LYS A 133 5.39 4.22 -27.26
C LYS A 133 5.08 4.58 -25.80
N PRO A 134 5.05 3.59 -24.89
CA PRO A 134 4.81 3.83 -23.47
C PRO A 134 5.95 4.65 -22.86
N PHE A 135 5.63 5.49 -21.88
CA PHE A 135 6.61 6.28 -21.14
C PHE A 135 7.18 5.54 -19.93
N ALA A 136 6.47 4.52 -19.42
CA ALA A 136 6.93 3.64 -18.35
C ALA A 136 7.38 2.28 -18.90
N THR A 137 8.29 1.62 -18.18
CA THR A 137 8.72 0.27 -18.50
C THR A 137 7.72 -0.71 -17.88
N TYR A 138 6.87 -1.30 -18.72
CA TYR A 138 5.93 -2.32 -18.28
C TYR A 138 6.58 -3.70 -18.37
N ALA A 139 6.64 -4.42 -17.26
CA ALA A 139 6.96 -5.84 -17.30
C ALA A 139 5.83 -6.57 -18.03
N SER A 140 6.14 -7.22 -19.16
CA SER A 140 5.21 -8.16 -19.77
C SER A 140 4.95 -9.29 -18.78
N PRO A 141 3.70 -9.80 -18.65
CA PRO A 141 3.49 -11.04 -17.93
C PRO A 141 4.43 -12.09 -18.55
N GLY A 142 5.39 -12.60 -17.77
CA GLY A 142 6.06 -13.83 -18.17
C GLY A 142 4.98 -14.85 -18.51
N LYS A 143 5.21 -15.68 -19.54
CA LYS A 143 4.33 -16.84 -19.79
C LYS A 143 4.07 -17.47 -18.42
N GLY A 144 2.80 -17.47 -18.00
CA GLY A 144 2.40 -17.98 -16.69
C GLY A 144 2.92 -19.41 -16.49
N TRP A 145 2.81 -19.92 -15.26
CA TRP A 145 3.26 -21.26 -14.89
C TRP A 145 3.02 -22.28 -16.02
N ASP A 146 4.12 -22.68 -16.67
CA ASP A 146 4.13 -23.61 -17.78
C ASP A 146 4.58 -24.96 -17.22
N LYS A 147 3.64 -25.92 -17.17
CA LYS A 147 3.89 -27.26 -16.65
C LYS A 147 5.10 -27.92 -17.33
N ASP A 148 5.32 -27.62 -18.61
CA ASP A 148 6.45 -28.17 -19.38
C ASP A 148 7.80 -27.58 -18.94
N SER A 149 7.83 -26.35 -18.39
CA SER A 149 9.04 -25.72 -17.85
C SER A 149 9.43 -26.24 -16.46
N ASP A 150 8.44 -26.66 -15.67
CA ASP A 150 8.61 -27.20 -14.31
C ASP A 150 9.10 -28.66 -14.34
N GLU A 151 8.64 -29.44 -15.33
CA GLU A 151 9.08 -30.83 -15.52
C GLU A 151 10.47 -30.95 -16.17
N THR A 152 11.01 -29.86 -16.75
CA THR A 152 12.32 -29.82 -17.41
C THR A 152 13.44 -29.20 -16.59
N MET A 153 13.14 -28.61 -15.42
CA MET A 153 14.15 -28.24 -14.42
C MET A 153 14.68 -29.51 -13.73
N LYS A 154 15.73 -30.10 -14.31
CA LYS A 154 16.62 -31.05 -13.61
C LYS A 154 17.68 -30.31 -12.80
#